data_AF-X1PRA9-F1
#
_entry.id   AF-X1PRA9-F1
#
_cell.length_a   1.000
_cell.length_b   1.000
_cell.length_c   1.000
_cell.angle_alpha   90.00
_cell.angle_beta   90.00
_cell.angle_gamma   90.00
#
_symmetry.space_group_name_H-M   'P 1'
#
loop_
_entity.id
_entity.type
_entity.pdbx_description
1 polymer ?
#
loop_
_entity_poly.entity_id
_entity_poly.type
_entity_poly.pdbx_seq_one_letter_code
_entity_poly.pdbx_strand_id
1 'polypeptide(L)'
;MQKLIKNLSYIWNKFKNERKSFWDELEEQMVISDISINTASRILEEVKDYVYRENINNLEKVRFSLKQQIIEILKSNGDSKLNISSRPPTVFLIVGVNGVGKTTAIAKLANMFKKNGKKVL
;
A
#
# COMPACT_ATOMS: atom_id res chain seq x y z
N MET A 1 6.43 7.59 6.12
CA MET A 1 6.44 6.15 6.52
C MET A 1 6.89 5.89 7.96
N GLN A 2 8.09 6.30 8.40
CA GLN A 2 8.51 6.11 9.82
C GLN A 2 7.62 6.85 10.84
N LYS A 3 7.09 8.05 10.49
CA LYS A 3 6.10 8.78 11.31
C LYS A 3 4.77 8.03 11.45
N LEU A 4 4.23 7.48 10.36
CA LEU A 4 3.02 6.65 10.38
C LEU A 4 3.20 5.45 11.33
N ILE A 5 4.30 4.69 11.19
CA ILE A 5 4.54 3.50 12.01
C ILE A 5 4.71 3.85 13.50
N LYS A 6 5.40 4.96 13.82
CA LYS A 6 5.55 5.42 15.21
C LYS A 6 4.24 5.88 15.85
N ASN A 7 3.36 6.54 15.09
CA ASN A 7 2.10 7.07 15.62
C ASN A 7 1.00 6.01 15.71
N LEU A 8 1.05 4.99 14.86
CA LEU A 8 0.06 3.92 14.84
C LEU A 8 0.00 3.16 16.17
N SER A 9 1.13 2.89 16.83
CA SER A 9 1.15 2.17 18.12
C SER A 9 0.31 2.86 19.21
N TYR A 10 0.37 4.18 19.28
CA TYR A 10 -0.43 5.00 20.20
C TYR A 10 -1.92 4.94 19.86
N ILE A 11 -2.27 5.12 18.58
CA ILE A 11 -3.66 5.07 18.09
C ILE A 11 -4.28 3.70 18.38
N TRP A 12 -3.53 2.62 18.16
CA TRP A 12 -4.01 1.27 18.41
C TRP A 12 -4.40 1.01 19.87
N ASN A 13 -3.79 1.69 20.84
CA ASN A 13 -4.15 1.54 22.25
C ASN A 13 -5.54 2.16 22.55
N LYS A 14 -5.97 3.18 21.79
CA LYS A 14 -7.27 3.83 21.95
C LYS A 14 -8.44 2.96 21.51
N PHE A 15 -8.21 1.94 20.68
CA PHE A 15 -9.29 1.09 20.15
C PHE A 15 -10.20 0.50 21.23
N LYS A 16 -9.66 0.13 22.40
CA LYS A 16 -10.46 -0.47 23.49
C LYS A 16 -11.32 0.54 24.25
N ASN A 17 -10.82 1.77 24.44
CA ASN A 17 -11.41 2.73 25.36
C ASN A 17 -12.16 3.86 24.64
N GLU A 18 -11.75 4.21 23.42
CA GLU A 18 -12.17 5.41 22.69
C GLU A 18 -12.35 5.09 21.19
N ARG A 19 -13.26 4.15 20.87
CA ARG A 19 -13.46 3.68 19.48
C ARG A 19 -13.72 4.80 18.47
N LYS A 20 -14.49 5.83 18.84
CA LYS A 20 -14.79 6.95 17.93
C LYS A 20 -13.51 7.72 17.56
N SER A 21 -12.77 8.19 18.56
CA SER A 21 -11.50 8.91 18.36
C SER A 21 -10.46 8.05 17.64
N PHE A 22 -10.41 6.74 17.92
CA PHE A 22 -9.52 5.82 17.21
C PHE A 22 -9.71 5.86 15.69
N TRP A 23 -10.96 5.87 15.22
CA TRP A 23 -11.26 5.87 13.80
C TRP A 23 -10.90 7.18 13.11
N ASP A 24 -11.22 8.31 13.76
CA ASP A 24 -10.96 9.65 13.23
C ASP A 24 -9.43 9.90 13.14
N GLU A 25 -8.67 9.51 14.17
CA GLU A 25 -7.21 9.63 14.19
C GLU A 25 -6.53 8.71 13.17
N LEU A 26 -7.08 7.51 12.96
CA LEU A 26 -6.54 6.58 11.97
C LEU A 26 -6.71 7.14 10.54
N GLU A 27 -7.85 7.76 10.24
CA GLU A 27 -8.09 8.43 8.96
C GLU A 27 -7.13 9.59 8.75
N GLU A 28 -6.96 10.45 9.75
CA GLU A 28 -6.02 11.57 9.71
C GLU A 28 -4.59 11.09 9.40
N GLN A 29 -4.13 10.02 10.07
CA GLN A 29 -2.79 9.47 9.80
C GLN A 29 -2.65 8.90 8.39
N MET A 30 -3.70 8.28 7.86
CA MET A 30 -3.72 7.80 6.47
C MET A 30 -3.56 8.98 5.51
N VAL A 31 -4.29 10.07 5.72
CA VAL A 31 -4.23 11.28 4.89
C VAL A 31 -2.85 11.95 4.95
N ILE A 32 -2.27 12.09 6.15
CA ILE A 32 -0.91 12.61 6.35
C ILE A 32 0.15 11.75 5.65
N SER A 33 -0.17 10.49 5.32
CA SER A 33 0.73 9.55 4.67
C SER A 33 0.46 9.39 3.17
N ASP A 34 -0.02 10.45 2.53
CA ASP A 34 -0.25 10.54 1.08
C ASP A 34 -1.37 9.62 0.56
N ILE A 35 -2.30 9.19 1.42
CA ILE A 35 -3.53 8.53 1.00
C ILE A 35 -4.60 9.59 0.81
N SER A 36 -5.28 9.61 -0.34
CA SER A 36 -6.37 10.57 -0.56
C SER A 36 -7.50 10.37 0.45
N ILE A 37 -8.16 11.46 0.85
CA ILE A 37 -9.28 11.41 1.82
C ILE A 37 -10.34 10.39 1.38
N ASN A 38 -10.76 10.42 0.12
CA ASN A 38 -11.76 9.49 -0.44
C ASN A 38 -11.32 8.02 -0.30
N THR A 39 -10.03 7.72 -0.52
CA THR A 39 -9.52 6.35 -0.37
C THR A 39 -9.45 5.93 1.09
N ALA A 40 -9.01 6.83 1.98
CA ALA A 40 -8.94 6.56 3.42
C ALA A 40 -10.34 6.32 4.01
N SER A 41 -11.31 7.19 3.72
CA SER A 41 -12.70 7.06 4.19
C SER A 41 -13.30 5.73 3.73
N ARG A 42 -13.16 5.39 2.44
CA ARG A 42 -13.66 4.13 1.89
C ARG A 42 -13.09 2.90 2.61
N ILE A 43 -11.77 2.85 2.77
CA ILE A 43 -11.10 1.73 3.47
C ILE A 43 -11.65 1.62 4.89
N LEU A 44 -11.76 2.74 5.61
CA LEU A 44 -12.14 2.73 7.01
C LEU A 44 -13.62 2.44 7.21
N GLU A 45 -14.52 2.87 6.33
CA GLU A 45 -15.94 2.49 6.35
C GLU A 45 -16.11 0.97 6.21
N GLU A 46 -15.47 0.37 5.21
CA GLU A 46 -15.53 -1.09 4.99
C GLU A 46 -15.00 -1.88 6.20
N VAL A 47 -13.91 -1.41 6.83
CA VAL A 47 -13.35 -2.03 8.03
C VAL A 47 -14.26 -1.80 9.25
N LYS A 48 -14.78 -0.58 9.45
CA LYS A 48 -15.71 -0.24 10.54
C LYS A 48 -16.93 -1.14 10.50
N ASP A 49 -17.57 -1.25 9.34
CA ASP A 49 -18.77 -2.06 9.14
C ASP A 49 -18.53 -3.53 9.45
N TYR A 50 -17.40 -4.08 9.00
CA TYR A 50 -17.01 -5.46 9.33
C TYR A 50 -16.80 -5.63 10.84
N VAL A 51 -16.10 -4.70 11.49
CA VAL A 51 -15.83 -4.73 12.93
C VAL A 51 -17.12 -4.66 13.75
N TYR A 52 -18.08 -3.82 13.36
CA TYR A 52 -19.37 -3.72 14.03
C TYR A 52 -20.23 -4.96 13.82
N ARG A 53 -20.33 -5.44 12.58
CA ARG A 53 -21.14 -6.61 12.22
C ARG A 53 -20.68 -7.89 12.92
N GLU A 54 -19.38 -8.11 12.98
CA GLU A 54 -18.77 -9.29 13.58
C GLU A 54 -18.46 -9.11 15.09
N ASN A 55 -18.90 -8.00 15.69
CA ASN A 55 -18.65 -7.63 17.09
C ASN A 55 -17.18 -7.80 17.51
N ILE A 56 -16.25 -7.31 16.68
CA ILE A 56 -14.82 -7.51 16.87
C ILE A 56 -14.30 -6.55 17.94
N ASN A 57 -13.83 -7.12 19.05
CA ASN A 57 -13.14 -6.39 20.12
C ASN A 57 -11.62 -6.65 20.13
N ASN A 58 -11.13 -7.48 19.21
CA ASN A 58 -9.72 -7.82 19.09
C ASN A 58 -9.03 -6.92 18.05
N LEU A 59 -8.11 -6.09 18.53
CA LEU A 59 -7.28 -5.18 17.73
C LEU A 59 -6.50 -5.86 16.59
N GLU A 60 -6.00 -7.08 16.79
CA GLU A 60 -5.29 -7.82 15.75
C GLU A 60 -6.21 -8.18 14.59
N LYS A 61 -7.48 -8.52 14.88
CA LYS A 61 -8.48 -8.76 13.84
C LYS A 61 -8.81 -7.48 13.07
N VAL A 62 -8.84 -6.32 13.74
CA VAL A 62 -9.03 -5.01 13.08
C VAL A 62 -7.86 -4.70 12.15
N ARG A 63 -6.62 -4.85 12.64
CA ARG A 63 -5.40 -4.66 11.82
C ARG A 63 -5.37 -5.58 10.62
N PHE A 64 -5.76 -6.84 10.81
CA PHE A 64 -5.88 -7.81 9.73
C PHE A 64 -6.92 -7.37 8.70
N SER A 65 -8.11 -6.96 9.14
CA SER A 65 -9.17 -6.46 8.26
C SER A 65 -8.72 -5.26 7.44
N LEU A 66 -8.07 -4.27 8.08
CA LEU A 66 -7.51 -3.10 7.41
C LEU A 66 -6.49 -3.50 6.34
N LYS A 67 -5.58 -4.42 6.68
CA LYS A 67 -4.59 -4.94 5.73
C LYS A 67 -5.26 -5.62 4.54
N GLN A 68 -6.32 -6.40 4.74
CA GLN A 68 -7.03 -7.06 3.64
C GLN A 68 -7.68 -6.03 2.71
N GLN A 69 -8.34 -5.00 3.24
CA GLN A 69 -8.95 -3.96 2.42
C GLN A 69 -7.93 -3.21 1.56
N ILE A 70 -6.77 -2.89 2.14
CA ILE A 70 -5.67 -2.27 1.38
C ILE A 70 -5.18 -3.20 0.27
N ILE A 71 -5.00 -4.50 0.55
CA ILE A 71 -4.57 -5.49 -0.44
C ILE A 71 -5.60 -5.61 -1.58
N GLU A 72 -6.89 -5.60 -1.24
CA GLU A 72 -7.98 -5.71 -2.22
C GLU A 72 -7.95 -4.54 -3.20
N ILE A 73 -7.83 -3.31 -2.70
CA ILE A 73 -7.68 -2.10 -3.53
C ILE A 73 -6.42 -2.15 -4.40
N LEU A 74 -5.30 -2.67 -3.87
CA LEU A 74 -4.08 -2.80 -4.66
C LEU A 74 -4.21 -3.85 -5.77
N LYS A 75 -4.98 -4.92 -5.54
CA LYS A 75 -5.23 -6.00 -6.51
C LYS A 75 -6.28 -5.64 -7.56
N SER A 76 -7.23 -4.75 -7.24
CA SER A 76 -8.29 -4.37 -8.18
C SER A 76 -7.76 -3.66 -9.43
N ASN A 77 -6.52 -3.16 -9.40
CA ASN A 77 -5.91 -2.40 -10.50
C ASN A 77 -5.20 -3.25 -11.58
N GLY A 78 -5.36 -4.58 -11.56
CA GLY A 78 -4.91 -5.46 -12.66
C GLY A 78 -3.60 -6.21 -12.42
N ASP A 79 -3.01 -6.75 -13.50
CA ASP A 79 -1.77 -7.53 -13.44
C ASP A 79 -0.55 -6.61 -13.24
N SER A 80 0.16 -6.79 -12.12
CA SER A 80 1.36 -6.03 -11.80
C SER A 80 2.64 -6.57 -12.46
N LYS A 81 2.53 -7.65 -13.24
CA LYS A 81 3.68 -8.24 -13.94
C LYS A 81 4.18 -7.33 -15.06
N LEU A 82 5.51 -7.29 -15.19
CA LEU A 82 6.15 -6.72 -16.38
C LEU A 82 5.79 -7.57 -17.59
N ASN A 83 5.30 -6.92 -18.64
CA ASN A 83 5.07 -7.58 -19.91
C ASN A 83 6.40 -7.87 -20.59
N ILE A 84 6.72 -9.15 -20.77
CA ILE A 84 7.96 -9.63 -21.39
C ILE A 84 7.62 -10.19 -22.76
N SER A 85 8.33 -9.74 -23.79
CA SER A 85 8.14 -10.26 -25.14
C SER A 85 8.44 -11.77 -25.18
N SER A 86 7.61 -12.53 -25.89
CA SER A 86 7.82 -13.96 -26.11
C SER A 86 9.09 -14.26 -26.91
N ARG A 87 9.58 -13.29 -27.69
CA ARG A 87 10.84 -13.38 -28.44
C ARG A 87 11.75 -12.19 -28.08
N PRO A 88 13.03 -12.41 -27.79
CA PRO A 88 13.96 -11.33 -27.51
C PRO A 88 14.23 -10.46 -28.75
N PRO A 89 14.54 -9.16 -28.58
CA PRO A 89 14.63 -8.45 -27.30
C PRO A 89 13.26 -8.01 -26.76
N THR A 90 13.15 -7.85 -25.44
CA THR A 90 12.09 -7.03 -24.84
C THR A 90 12.60 -5.60 -24.75
N VAL A 91 11.86 -4.64 -25.29
CA VAL A 91 12.23 -3.21 -25.27
C VAL A 91 11.38 -2.50 -24.22
N PHE A 92 12.02 -1.88 -23.23
CA PHE A 92 11.37 -1.02 -22.25
C PHE A 92 11.64 0.44 -22.59
N LEU A 93 10.58 1.23 -22.80
CA LEU A 93 10.66 2.68 -22.92
C LEU A 93 10.40 3.30 -21.53
N ILE A 94 11.42 3.93 -20.94
CA ILE A 94 11.31 4.59 -19.63
C ILE A 94 11.20 6.10 -19.83
N VAL A 95 10.08 6.69 -19.39
CA VAL A 95 9.79 8.13 -19.49
C VAL A 95 9.48 8.73 -18.12
N GLY A 96 9.67 10.05 -17.97
CA GLY A 96 9.36 10.78 -16.73
C GLY A 96 10.16 12.08 -16.61
N VAL A 97 9.79 12.96 -15.67
CA VAL A 97 10.46 14.26 -15.46
C VAL A 97 11.85 14.13 -14.82
N ASN A 98 12.65 15.19 -14.84
CA ASN A 98 13.99 15.16 -14.24
C ASN A 98 13.93 14.97 -12.71
N GLY A 99 14.85 14.19 -12.15
CA GLY A 99 14.96 13.96 -10.71
C GLY A 99 14.12 12.81 -10.11
N VAL A 100 13.18 12.19 -10.85
CA VAL A 100 12.32 11.11 -10.31
C VAL A 100 12.99 9.73 -10.19
N GLY A 101 14.30 9.63 -10.43
CA GLY A 101 15.06 8.38 -10.30
C GLY A 101 15.02 7.45 -11.50
N LYS A 102 14.73 7.95 -12.73
CA LYS A 102 14.72 7.15 -13.97
C LYS A 102 16.00 6.32 -14.17
N THR A 103 17.17 6.97 -14.12
CA THR A 103 18.47 6.30 -14.32
C THR A 103 18.73 5.24 -13.25
N THR A 104 18.35 5.53 -11.99
CA THR A 104 18.46 4.57 -10.89
C THR A 104 17.52 3.38 -11.08
N ALA A 105 16.30 3.60 -11.57
CA ALA A 105 15.34 2.54 -11.87
C ALA A 105 15.85 1.64 -13.02
N ILE A 106 16.43 2.23 -14.08
CA ILE A 106 17.05 1.50 -15.19
C ILE A 106 18.17 0.58 -14.66
N ALA A 107 19.07 1.10 -13.83
CA ALA A 107 20.16 0.31 -13.26
C ALA A 107 19.64 -0.84 -12.37
N LYS A 108 18.61 -0.59 -11.54
CA LYS A 108 17.96 -1.61 -10.71
C LYS A 108 17.30 -2.70 -11.56
N LEU A 109 16.56 -2.32 -12.61
CA LEU A 109 15.92 -3.26 -13.53
C LEU A 109 16.96 -4.09 -14.29
N ALA A 110 18.01 -3.46 -14.81
CA ALA A 110 19.11 -4.15 -15.49
C ALA A 110 19.79 -5.18 -14.58
N ASN A 111 20.09 -4.81 -13.33
CA ASN A 111 20.67 -5.73 -12.35
C ASN A 111 19.70 -6.88 -12.01
N MET A 112 18.42 -6.59 -11.81
CA MET A 112 17.40 -7.61 -11.55
C MET A 112 17.30 -8.61 -12.71
N PHE A 113 17.26 -8.14 -13.95
CA PHE A 113 17.21 -9.01 -15.13
C PHE A 113 18.50 -9.83 -15.32
N LYS A 114 19.68 -9.23 -15.10
CA LYS A 114 20.96 -9.97 -15.11
C LYS A 114 20.99 -11.06 -14.05
N LYS A 115 20.55 -10.79 -12.82
CA LYS A 115 20.42 -11.79 -11.74
C LYS A 115 19.46 -12.92 -12.10
N ASN A 116 18.43 -12.63 -12.88
CA ASN A 116 17.49 -13.62 -13.41
C ASN A 116 18.01 -14.30 -14.70
N GLY A 117 19.31 -14.20 -15.01
CA GLY A 117 19.96 -14.87 -16.14
C GLY A 117 19.66 -14.27 -17.51
N LYS A 118 19.04 -13.08 -17.59
CA LYS A 118 18.75 -12.42 -18.87
C LYS A 118 19.94 -11.59 -19.35
N LYS A 119 20.15 -11.56 -20.66
CA LYS A 119 21.09 -10.63 -21.30
C LYS A 119 20.46 -9.23 -21.34
N VAL A 120 21.16 -8.25 -20.79
CA VAL A 120 20.77 -6.84 -20.78
C VAL A 120 21.83 -6.06 -21.55
N LEU A 121 21.38 -5.17 -22.44
CA LEU A 121 22.22 -4.24 -23.20
C LEU A 121 22.38 -2.93 -22.42
#